data_AF-A0A831LHX7-F1
#
_entry.id   AF-A0A831LHX7-F1
#
_cell.length_a   1.000
_cell.length_b   1.000
_cell.length_c   1.000
_cell.angle_alpha   90.00
_cell.angle_beta   90.00
_cell.angle_gamma   90.00
#
_symmetry.space_group_name_H-M   'P 1'
#
loop_
_entity.id
_entity.type
_entity.pdbx_description
1 polymer ?
#
loop_
_entity_poly.entity_id
_entity_poly.type
_entity_poly.pdbx_seq_one_letter_code
_entity_poly.pdbx_strand_id
1 'polypeptide(L)' 'MLTFELCRNIERKEKTVSSRFRKLSHSIWHCQYHIVWVPKYRFRILQGQLKAAVESGIHAICGYAGCEVVELNVQPDH' A
#
# COMPACT_ATOMS: atom_id res chain seq x y z
N MET A 1 13.33 -2.51 4.84
CA MET A 1 12.62 -3.25 3.78
C MET A 1 11.50 -2.34 3.37
N LEU A 2 11.21 -2.14 2.07
CA LEU A 2 10.08 -1.31 1.69
C LEU A 2 8.85 -2.18 1.88
N THR A 3 8.42 -2.25 3.12
CA THR A 3 7.28 -3.03 3.56
C THR A 3 6.07 -2.20 3.20
N PHE A 4 5.45 -2.55 2.08
CA PHE A 4 4.22 -1.93 1.65
C PHE A 4 3.10 -2.93 1.83
N GLU A 5 2.29 -2.75 2.85
CA GLU A 5 1.15 -3.60 3.10
C GLU A 5 -0.12 -2.97 2.53
N LEU A 6 -0.75 -3.68 1.59
CA LEU A 6 -1.93 -3.19 0.86
C LEU A 6 -3.15 -4.06 1.13
N CYS A 7 -4.27 -3.40 1.44
CA CYS A 7 -5.60 -4.01 1.48
C CYS A 7 -6.48 -3.41 0.38
N ARG A 8 -6.97 -4.23 -0.56
CA ARG A 8 -7.80 -3.76 -1.68
C ARG A 8 -9.25 -3.56 -1.22
N ASN A 9 -9.74 -2.31 -1.23
CA ASN A 9 -11.12 -1.96 -0.92
C ASN A 9 -11.93 -1.81 -2.21
N ILE A 10 -12.75 -2.81 -2.51
CA ILE A 10 -13.61 -2.82 -3.70
C ILE A 10 -14.92 -2.04 -3.48
N GLU A 11 -15.32 -1.78 -2.22
CA GLU A 11 -16.62 -1.16 -1.91
C GLU A 11 -16.49 0.29 -1.41
N ARG A 12 -17.13 1.21 -2.15
CA ARG A 12 -17.11 2.65 -1.84
C ARG A 12 -17.97 3.08 -0.65
N LYS A 13 -18.85 2.25 -0.08
CA LYS A 13 -19.60 2.57 1.16
C LYS A 13 -20.19 1.32 1.80
N GLU A 14 -19.48 0.72 2.75
CA GLU A 14 -20.12 0.27 3.99
C GLU A 14 -19.09 0.21 5.11
N LYS A 15 -19.12 1.24 5.98
CA LYS A 15 -18.34 1.28 7.21
C LYS A 15 -19.07 0.44 8.25
N THR A 16 -18.68 -0.81 8.42
CA THR A 16 -18.91 -1.57 9.66
C THR A 16 -17.58 -2.16 10.10
N VAL A 17 -16.95 -1.44 11.03
CA VAL A 17 -15.75 -1.86 11.76
C VAL A 17 -16.09 -3.05 12.65
N SER A 18 -15.27 -4.12 12.57
CA SER A 18 -14.91 -5.09 13.63
C SER A 18 -14.57 -6.51 13.07
N SER A 19 -14.72 -6.75 11.77
CA SER A 19 -14.34 -8.03 11.15
C SER A 19 -13.08 -7.84 10.30
N ARG A 20 -12.03 -8.66 10.52
CA ARG A 20 -10.83 -8.69 9.66
C ARG A 20 -11.17 -8.97 8.18
N PHE A 21 -12.33 -9.55 7.90
CA PHE A 21 -12.76 -9.91 6.56
C PHE A 21 -13.70 -8.87 5.96
N ARG A 22 -13.46 -8.56 4.68
CA ARG A 22 -14.35 -7.78 3.81
C ARG A 22 -15.37 -8.72 3.16
N LYS A 23 -16.58 -8.24 2.86
CA LYS A 23 -17.69 -9.06 2.37
C LYS A 23 -18.47 -8.33 1.27
N LEU A 24 -18.72 -9.01 0.17
CA LEU A 24 -19.67 -8.70 -0.91
C LEU A 24 -20.86 -9.67 -0.81
N SER A 25 -21.88 -9.44 -1.63
CA SER A 25 -23.07 -10.30 -1.74
C SER A 25 -22.75 -11.79 -1.92
N HIS A 26 -21.65 -12.13 -2.59
CA HIS A 26 -21.29 -13.51 -2.92
C HIS A 26 -19.82 -13.88 -2.61
N SER A 27 -19.07 -13.02 -1.93
CA SER A 27 -17.67 -13.30 -1.60
C SER A 27 -17.25 -12.67 -0.28
N ILE A 28 -16.38 -13.36 0.45
CA ILE A 28 -15.73 -12.85 1.66
C ILE A 28 -14.23 -12.98 1.42
N TRP A 29 -13.47 -11.91 1.63
CA TRP A 29 -12.02 -11.92 1.41
C TRP A 29 -11.26 -11.13 2.47
N HIS A 30 -9.99 -11.48 2.62
CA HIS A 30 -9.00 -10.72 3.37
C HIS A 30 -7.69 -10.82 2.61
N CYS A 31 -7.36 -9.76 1.88
CA CYS A 31 -6.20 -9.72 1.02
C CYS A 31 -5.24 -8.65 1.54
N GLN A 32 -4.24 -9.09 2.28
CA GLN A 32 -3.09 -8.29 2.68
C GLN A 32 -1.90 -8.73 1.84
N TYR A 33 -1.28 -7.78 1.16
CA TYR A 33 -0.11 -8.04 0.33
C TYR A 33 1.08 -7.28 0.86
N HIS A 34 2.20 -7.98 1.05
CA HIS A 34 3.48 -7.37 1.36
C HIS A 34 4.28 -7.19 0.07
N ILE A 35 4.29 -5.98 -0.47
CA ILE A 35 4.94 -5.63 -1.74
C ILE A 35 6.27 -4.96 -1.42
N VAL A 36 7.35 -5.47 -2.02
CA VAL A 36 8.70 -4.89 -1.93
C VAL A 36 9.19 -4.61 -3.35
N TRP A 37 9.74 -3.42 -3.58
CA TRP A 37 10.46 -3.10 -4.80
C TRP A 37 11.86 -2.57 -4.48
N VAL A 38 12.68 -2.44 -5.50
CA VAL A 38 14.07 -1.98 -5.39
C VAL A 38 14.37 -1.06 -6.58
N PRO A 39 15.08 0.07 -6.40
CA PRO A 39 15.49 0.91 -7.52
C PRO A 39 16.44 0.15 -8.46
N LYS A 40 16.46 0.53 -9.74
CA LYS A 40 17.33 -0.09 -10.74
C LYS A 40 18.79 -0.04 -10.27
N TYR A 41 19.49 -1.18 -10.30
CA TYR A 41 20.85 -1.37 -9.78
C TYR A 41 21.03 -1.13 -8.28
N ARG A 42 19.95 -1.07 -7.50
CA ARG A 42 20.00 -0.95 -6.03
C ARG A 42 20.75 0.28 -5.53
N PHE A 43 20.72 1.36 -6.33
CA PHE A 43 21.34 2.62 -5.95
C PHE A 43 20.63 3.22 -4.73
N ARG A 44 21.41 3.78 -3.80
CA ARG A 44 20.91 4.36 -2.54
C ARG A 44 20.31 5.76 -2.71
N ILE A 45 19.46 5.93 -3.71
CA ILE A 45 18.92 7.24 -4.13
C ILE A 45 17.68 7.67 -3.34
N LEU A 46 17.00 6.74 -2.67
CA LEU A 46 15.73 6.97 -1.99
C LEU A 46 15.93 7.70 -0.65
N GLN A 47 16.40 8.94 -0.71
CA GLN A 47 16.73 9.77 0.46
C GLN A 47 16.19 11.19 0.30
N GLY A 48 16.02 11.90 1.42
CA GLY A 48 15.60 13.29 1.45
C GLY A 48 14.29 13.54 0.71
N GLN A 49 14.30 14.48 -0.23
CA GLN A 49 13.11 14.87 -1.00
C GLN A 49 12.59 13.75 -1.90
N LEU A 50 13.46 12.89 -2.42
CA LEU A 50 13.03 11.79 -3.29
C LEU A 50 12.20 10.77 -2.52
N LYS A 51 12.61 10.47 -1.28
CA LYS A 51 11.83 9.61 -0.38
C LYS A 51 10.42 10.16 -0.16
N ALA A 52 10.30 11.44 0.19
CA ALA A 52 9.00 12.08 0.41
C ALA A 52 8.11 12.10 -0.84
N ALA A 53 8.71 12.34 -2.02
CA ALA A 53 8.00 12.31 -3.30
C ALA A 53 7.48 10.89 -3.63
N VAL A 54 8.29 9.87 -3.37
CA VAL A 54 7.92 8.47 -3.56
C VAL A 54 6.79 8.07 -2.61
N GLU A 55 6.89 8.40 -1.32
CA GLU A 55 5.82 8.12 -0.34
C GLU A 55 4.50 8.76 -0.77
N SER A 56 4.54 10.05 -1.12
CA SER A 56 3.37 10.80 -1.59
C SER A 56 2.78 10.19 -2.87
N GLY A 57 3.64 9.81 -3.82
CA GLY A 57 3.23 9.18 -5.07
C GLY A 57 2.53 7.84 -4.86
N ILE A 58 3.05 7.00 -3.95
CA ILE A 58 2.43 5.71 -3.67
C ILE A 58 1.09 5.90 -2.97
N HIS A 59 0.99 6.81 -1.99
CA HIS A 59 -0.30 7.13 -1.37
C HIS A 59 -1.33 7.63 -2.39
N ALA A 60 -0.93 8.48 -3.34
CA ALA A 60 -1.82 8.95 -4.39
C ALA A 60 -2.29 7.81 -5.31
N ILE A 61 -1.39 6.91 -5.72
CA ILE A 61 -1.73 5.76 -6.57
C ILE A 61 -2.65 4.79 -5.81
N CYS A 62 -2.38 4.50 -4.54
CA CYS A 62 -3.21 3.63 -3.72
C CYS A 62 -4.60 4.23 -3.51
N GLY A 63 -4.68 5.53 -3.23
CA GLY A 63 -5.94 6.26 -3.13
C GLY A 63 -6.76 6.20 -4.42
N TYR A 64 -6.11 6.35 -5.58
CA TYR A 64 -6.76 6.21 -6.88
C TYR A 64 -7.23 4.78 -7.17
N ALA A 65 -6.42 3.78 -6.81
CA ALA A 65 -6.73 2.36 -7.02
C ALA A 65 -7.76 1.79 -6.02
N GLY A 66 -8.15 2.56 -4.99
CA GLY A 66 -9.01 2.08 -3.91
C GLY A 66 -8.32 1.09 -2.98
N CYS A 67 -6.99 1.17 -2.88
CA CYS A 67 -6.21 0.35 -1.96
C CYS A 67 -5.88 1.13 -0.70
N GLU A 68 -6.00 0.46 0.45
CA GLU A 68 -5.62 0.94 1.76
C GLU A 68 -4.15 0.57 2.03
N VAL A 69 -3.36 1.56 2.44
CA VAL A 69 -1.96 1.39 2.85
C VAL A 69 -1.95 1.14 4.34
N VAL A 70 -1.52 -0.05 4.77
CA VAL A 70 -1.42 -0.43 6.19
C VAL A 70 -0.08 0.02 6.76
N GLU A 71 1.01 -0.29 6.05
CA GLU A 71 2.36 0.13 6.39
C GLU A 71 3.10 0.53 5.11
N LEU A 72 3.95 1.56 5.22
CA LEU A 72 4.85 2.02 4.17
C LEU A 72 6.17 2.44 4.80
N ASN A 73 7.29 1.89 4.33
CA ASN A 73 8.60 2.21 4.89
C ASN A 73 9.70 2.38 3.83
N VAL A 74 9.92 3.59 3.30
CA VAL A 74 10.98 3.82 2.29
C VAL A 74 12.37 3.79 2.89
N GLN A 75 13.23 2.90 2.38
CA GLN A 75 14.64 2.84 2.75
C GLN A 75 15.52 3.23 1.56
N PRO A 76 16.78 3.63 1.81
CA PRO A 76 17.65 4.12 0.74
C PRO A 76 17.88 3.10 -0.38
N ASP A 77 18.00 1.81 -0.04
CA ASP A 77 18.40 0.73 -0.93
C ASP A 77 17.24 -0.14 -1.43
N HIS A 78 16.02 0.07 -0.93
CA HIS A 78 14.82 -0.61 -1.38
C HIS A 78 13.60 0.23 -1.06
#